data_AF-A0A1U7CZ27-F1
#
_entry.id   AF-A0A1U7CZ27-F1
#
_cell.length_a   1.000
_cell.length_b   1.000
_cell.length_c   1.000
_cell.angle_alpha   90.00
_cell.angle_beta   90.00
_cell.angle_gamma   90.00
#
_symmetry.space_group_name_H-M   'P 1'
#
loop_
_entity.id
_entity.type
_entity.pdbx_description
1 polymer ?
#
loop_
_entity_poly.entity_id
_entity_poly.type
_entity_poly.pdbx_seq_one_letter_code
_entity_poly.pdbx_strand_id
1 'polypeptide(L)'
;MVCSMVKKGIVGAALGAGTLFLVFGTHAPSYVKTAFHKVRRDVKSAVPMPFDIDRTREEIANLEPAIRDNIEKLARAEVDVERLDKEIASIRTNMGVEKTAMLTLRESLKTGEYKLAGHTSVAYSEEEIKNDLARRYDSYNNVKKILEAKESTLKAKHNEIVAFRKQLETTMAEKKKLTIKLDEIEARLRQIEATQTSNEFQLDGSALSHAKEAVADLEKRLEVMARTAEMEGRYAETGVPVQLDPSRDVVKEIDAEFTPTAPTTATKTSGKSL
;
A
#
# COMPACT_ATOMS: atom_id res chain seq x y z
N MET A 1 18.73 19.28 -33.16
CA MET A 1 18.10 18.25 -34.02
C MET A 1 16.80 17.64 -33.46
N VAL A 2 16.56 17.69 -32.14
CA VAL A 2 15.33 17.15 -31.47
C VAL A 2 14.01 17.80 -31.95
N CYS A 3 14.01 19.10 -32.26
CA CYS A 3 12.79 19.83 -32.63
C CYS A 3 12.19 19.43 -34.02
N SER A 4 13.03 18.87 -34.91
CA SER A 4 12.61 18.38 -36.23
C SER A 4 11.90 17.02 -36.15
N MET A 5 12.38 16.12 -35.28
CA MET A 5 11.79 14.79 -35.12
C MET A 5 10.43 14.84 -34.42
N VAL A 6 10.22 15.77 -33.48
CA VAL A 6 8.92 15.94 -32.81
C VAL A 6 7.86 16.41 -33.80
N LYS A 7 8.19 17.37 -34.69
CA LYS A 7 7.27 17.81 -35.74
C LYS A 7 6.91 16.70 -36.72
N LYS A 8 7.87 15.88 -37.13
CA LYS A 8 7.63 14.70 -38.00
C LYS A 8 6.81 13.61 -37.30
N GLY A 9 7.03 13.39 -36.01
CA GLY A 9 6.26 12.44 -35.20
C GLY A 9 4.79 12.85 -35.05
N ILE A 10 4.52 14.14 -34.83
CA ILE A 10 3.15 14.67 -34.74
C ILE A 10 2.41 14.54 -36.08
N VAL A 11 3.07 14.85 -37.19
CA VAL A 11 2.47 14.70 -38.53
C VAL A 11 2.19 13.23 -38.86
N GLY A 12 3.11 12.32 -38.51
CA GLY A 12 2.90 10.88 -38.67
C GLY A 12 1.76 10.33 -37.82
N ALA A 13 1.64 10.78 -36.57
CA ALA A 13 0.55 10.39 -35.68
C ALA A 13 -0.81 10.93 -36.16
N ALA A 14 -0.85 12.15 -36.69
CA ALA A 14 -2.08 12.75 -37.22
C ALA A 14 -2.58 12.03 -38.49
N LEU A 15 -1.67 11.67 -39.40
CA LEU A 15 -2.00 10.89 -40.60
C LEU A 15 -2.43 9.46 -40.24
N GLY A 16 -1.76 8.83 -39.28
CA GLY A 16 -2.15 7.51 -38.76
C GLY A 16 -3.52 7.51 -38.09
N ALA A 17 -3.82 8.54 -37.29
CA ALA A 17 -5.13 8.70 -36.67
C ALA A 17 -6.24 8.97 -37.70
N GLY A 18 -5.96 9.82 -38.70
CA GLY A 18 -6.91 10.14 -39.77
C GLY A 18 -7.27 8.94 -40.64
N THR A 19 -6.28 8.10 -40.98
CA THR A 19 -6.50 6.87 -41.76
C THR A 19 -7.24 5.79 -40.95
N LEU A 20 -6.91 5.62 -39.67
CA LEU A 20 -7.66 4.73 -38.78
C LEU A 20 -9.11 5.17 -38.57
N PHE A 21 -9.37 6.48 -38.49
CA PHE A 21 -10.72 7.02 -38.37
C PHE A 21 -11.53 6.84 -39.66
N LEU A 22 -10.92 7.01 -40.84
CA LEU A 22 -11.58 6.84 -42.13
C LEU A 22 -11.98 5.38 -42.41
N VAL A 23 -11.15 4.42 -41.98
CA VAL A 23 -11.38 2.98 -42.24
C VAL A 23 -12.32 2.34 -41.20
N PHE A 24 -12.29 2.79 -39.94
CA PHE A 24 -13.01 2.13 -38.84
C PHE A 24 -14.11 2.98 -38.17
N GLY A 25 -14.32 4.22 -38.63
CA GLY A 25 -15.37 5.12 -38.12
C GLY A 25 -15.26 5.43 -36.62
N THR A 26 -16.39 5.72 -35.99
CA THR A 26 -16.49 6.08 -34.55
C THR A 26 -16.17 4.93 -33.58
N HIS A 27 -16.02 3.69 -34.07
CA HIS A 27 -15.69 2.51 -33.25
C HIS A 27 -14.18 2.21 -33.18
N ALA A 28 -13.34 2.92 -33.95
CA ALA A 28 -11.88 2.83 -33.92
C ALA A 28 -11.22 2.86 -32.51
N PRO A 29 -11.62 3.72 -31.56
CA PRO A 29 -10.97 3.76 -30.24
C PRO A 29 -11.13 2.46 -29.44
N SER A 30 -12.22 1.70 -29.65
CA SER A 30 -12.47 0.45 -28.94
C SER A 30 -11.55 -0.69 -29.41
N TYR A 31 -11.31 -0.78 -30.72
CA TYR A 31 -10.41 -1.79 -31.29
C TYR A 31 -8.95 -1.50 -31.01
N VAL A 32 -8.51 -0.24 -31.10
CA VAL A 32 -7.14 0.15 -30.74
C VAL A 32 -6.86 -0.09 -29.26
N LYS A 33 -7.82 0.25 -28.37
CA LYS A 33 -7.70 -0.05 -26.94
C LYS A 33 -7.60 -1.55 -26.70
N THR A 34 -8.44 -2.36 -27.35
CA THR A 34 -8.46 -3.82 -27.16
C THR A 34 -7.19 -4.47 -27.72
N ALA A 35 -6.75 -4.08 -28.92
CA ALA A 35 -5.50 -4.54 -29.52
C ALA A 35 -4.29 -4.16 -28.66
N PHE A 36 -4.22 -2.93 -28.14
CA PHE A 36 -3.16 -2.51 -27.24
C PHE A 36 -3.15 -3.29 -25.92
N HIS A 37 -4.33 -3.56 -25.34
CA HIS A 37 -4.44 -4.39 -24.13
C HIS A 37 -4.13 -5.87 -24.39
N LYS A 38 -4.36 -6.37 -25.61
CA LYS A 38 -4.05 -7.75 -26.00
C LYS A 38 -2.55 -7.90 -26.22
N VAL A 39 -1.94 -7.02 -27.03
CA VAL A 39 -0.49 -6.99 -27.27
C VAL A 39 0.30 -6.78 -25.97
N ARG A 40 -0.12 -5.86 -25.10
CA ARG A 40 0.56 -5.66 -23.79
C ARG A 40 0.44 -6.87 -22.87
N ARG A 41 -0.68 -7.59 -22.90
CA ARG A 41 -0.86 -8.82 -22.11
C ARG A 41 -0.02 -9.96 -22.66
N ASP A 42 -0.04 -10.15 -23.97
CA ASP A 42 0.67 -11.24 -24.65
C ASP A 42 2.20 -11.09 -24.47
N VAL A 43 2.71 -9.86 -24.54
CA VAL A 43 4.13 -9.56 -24.26
C VAL A 43 4.48 -9.79 -22.78
N LYS A 44 3.58 -9.42 -21.85
CA LYS A 44 3.81 -9.65 -20.41
C LYS A 44 3.80 -11.14 -20.06
N SER A 45 3.01 -11.96 -20.75
CA SER A 45 3.02 -13.43 -20.58
C SER A 45 4.15 -14.14 -21.32
N ALA A 46 4.81 -13.47 -22.28
CA ALA A 46 5.93 -14.03 -23.04
C ALA A 46 7.30 -13.78 -22.39
N VAL A 47 7.35 -13.07 -21.25
CA VAL A 47 8.59 -12.85 -20.51
C VAL A 47 8.92 -14.10 -19.68
N PRO A 48 10.13 -14.66 -19.78
CA PRO A 48 10.54 -15.80 -18.99
C PRO A 48 10.45 -15.51 -17.48
N MET A 49 9.90 -16.45 -16.71
CA MET A 49 9.83 -16.35 -15.24
C MET A 49 11.19 -16.02 -14.56
N PRO A 50 12.36 -16.51 -15.03
CA PRO A 50 13.67 -16.10 -14.47
C PRO A 50 13.92 -14.59 -14.53
N PHE A 51 13.49 -13.91 -15.61
CA PHE A 51 13.68 -12.47 -15.75
C PHE A 51 12.89 -11.68 -14.71
N ASP A 52 11.65 -12.11 -14.42
CA ASP A 52 10.83 -11.48 -13.39
C ASP A 52 11.42 -11.71 -11.98
N ILE A 53 12.06 -12.86 -11.73
CA ILE A 53 12.78 -13.13 -10.47
C ILE A 53 13.97 -12.17 -10.31
N ASP A 54 14.81 -12.03 -11.34
CA ASP A 54 15.97 -11.15 -11.30
C ASP A 54 15.58 -9.67 -11.18
N ARG A 55 14.56 -9.25 -11.91
CA ARG A 55 13.98 -7.91 -11.75
C ARG A 55 13.47 -7.68 -10.33
N THR A 56 12.74 -8.65 -9.76
CA THR A 56 12.21 -8.54 -8.39
C THR A 56 13.35 -8.50 -7.36
N ARG A 57 14.44 -9.26 -7.59
CA ARG A 57 15.66 -9.20 -6.78
C ARG A 57 16.27 -7.80 -6.81
N GLU A 58 16.35 -7.18 -7.98
CA GLU A 58 16.83 -5.81 -8.13
C GLU A 58 15.91 -4.79 -7.43
N GLU A 59 14.58 -4.94 -7.55
CA GLU A 59 13.61 -4.11 -6.82
C GLU A 59 13.77 -4.24 -5.29
N ILE A 60 14.04 -5.45 -4.77
CA ILE A 60 14.35 -5.68 -3.35
C ILE A 60 15.70 -5.06 -2.96
N ALA A 61 16.72 -5.16 -3.82
CA ALA A 61 18.04 -4.54 -3.58
C ALA A 61 17.94 -3.00 -3.57
N ASN A 62 17.08 -2.43 -4.40
CA ASN A 62 16.80 -0.99 -4.44
C ASN A 62 16.12 -0.46 -3.16
N LEU A 63 15.63 -1.33 -2.27
CA LEU A 63 15.18 -0.93 -0.93
C LEU A 63 16.34 -0.63 0.03
N GLU A 64 17.54 -1.15 -0.23
CA GLU A 64 18.72 -0.91 0.63
C GLU A 64 19.10 0.54 0.84
N PRO A 65 19.20 1.40 -0.20
CA PRO A 65 19.52 2.80 0.00
C PRO A 65 18.49 3.51 0.89
N ALA A 66 17.20 3.20 0.74
CA ALA A 66 16.15 3.76 1.59
C ALA A 66 16.29 3.31 3.05
N ILE A 67 16.63 2.04 3.29
CA ILE A 67 16.91 1.52 4.64
C ILE A 67 18.14 2.21 5.24
N ARG A 68 19.21 2.39 4.46
CA ARG A 68 20.44 3.08 4.90
C ARG A 68 20.19 4.55 5.26
N ASP A 69 19.43 5.27 4.45
CA ASP A 69 19.02 6.65 4.74
C ASP A 69 18.18 6.73 6.04
N ASN A 70 17.29 5.77 6.27
CA ASN A 70 16.53 5.69 7.53
C ASN A 70 17.45 5.38 8.74
N ILE A 71 18.42 4.49 8.60
CA ILE A 71 19.43 4.24 9.65
C ILE A 71 20.21 5.51 9.97
N GLU A 72 20.63 6.25 8.95
CA GLU A 72 21.36 7.49 9.14
C GLU A 72 20.52 8.55 9.87
N LYS A 73 19.25 8.70 9.49
CA LYS A 73 18.30 9.59 10.18
C LYS A 73 18.12 9.19 11.65
N LEU A 74 17.99 7.89 11.93
CA LEU A 74 17.91 7.37 13.29
C LEU A 74 19.18 7.69 14.09
N ALA A 75 20.36 7.43 13.52
CA ALA A 75 21.63 7.72 14.17
C ALA A 75 21.79 9.21 14.49
N ARG A 76 21.43 10.10 13.56
CA ARG A 76 21.41 11.55 13.79
C ARG A 76 20.47 11.94 14.93
N ALA A 77 19.27 11.36 14.95
CA ALA A 77 18.29 11.62 16.02
C ALA A 77 18.79 11.14 17.40
N GLU A 78 19.47 9.99 17.46
CA GLU A 78 20.07 9.48 18.70
C GLU A 78 21.17 10.40 19.24
N VAL A 79 22.05 10.89 18.36
CA VAL A 79 23.08 11.87 18.73
C VAL A 79 22.48 13.20 19.20
N ASP A 80 21.41 13.66 18.56
CA ASP A 80 20.71 14.87 18.99
C ASP A 80 20.07 14.71 20.38
N VAL A 81 19.53 13.53 20.69
CA VAL A 81 19.03 13.24 22.04
C VAL A 81 20.15 13.20 23.06
N GLU A 82 21.28 12.57 22.75
CA GLU A 82 22.45 12.54 23.65
C GLU A 82 22.98 13.95 23.91
N ARG A 83 23.02 14.80 22.89
CA ARG A 83 23.41 16.21 23.02
C ARG A 83 22.42 16.99 23.90
N LEU A 84 21.12 16.79 23.71
CA LEU A 84 20.08 17.42 24.53
C LEU A 84 20.16 16.95 25.99
N ASP A 85 20.45 15.68 26.23
CA ASP A 85 20.62 15.14 27.58
C ASP A 85 21.84 15.75 28.29
N LYS A 86 22.97 15.88 27.59
CA LYS A 86 24.16 16.60 28.09
C LYS A 86 23.86 18.06 28.41
N GLU A 87 23.07 18.74 27.56
CA GLU A 87 22.64 20.12 27.80
C GLU A 87 21.74 20.22 29.04
N ILE A 88 20.79 19.30 29.22
CA ILE A 88 19.94 19.23 30.42
C ILE A 88 20.78 18.99 31.67
N ALA A 89 21.77 18.09 31.60
CA ALA A 89 22.66 17.80 32.71
C ALA A 89 23.52 19.03 33.11
N SER A 90 24.02 19.79 32.14
CA SER A 90 24.79 21.02 32.41
C SER A 90 23.90 22.11 33.01
N ILE A 91 22.67 22.30 32.50
CA ILE A 91 21.69 23.23 33.07
C ILE A 91 21.35 22.85 34.51
N ARG A 92 21.08 21.58 34.79
CA ARG A 92 20.81 21.08 36.16
C ARG A 92 21.97 21.35 37.11
N THR A 93 23.20 21.16 36.65
CA THR A 93 24.40 21.44 37.44
C THR A 93 24.52 22.93 37.76
N ASN A 94 24.37 23.79 36.76
CA ASN A 94 24.41 25.25 36.92
C ASN A 94 23.29 25.74 37.85
N MET A 95 22.07 25.21 37.73
CA MET A 95 20.97 25.50 38.64
C MET A 95 21.27 25.06 40.08
N GLY A 96 21.98 23.94 40.28
CA GLY A 96 22.44 23.51 41.60
C GLY A 96 23.41 24.49 42.25
N VAL A 97 24.33 25.04 41.46
CA VAL A 97 25.28 26.09 41.90
C VAL A 97 24.53 27.37 42.23
N GLU A 98 23.64 27.84 41.35
CA GLU A 98 22.85 29.06 41.55
C GLU A 98 21.96 28.95 42.80
N LYS A 99 21.30 27.80 42.98
CA LYS A 99 20.51 27.52 44.18
C LYS A 99 21.34 27.60 45.46
N THR A 100 22.55 27.03 45.44
CA THR A 100 23.44 27.06 46.61
C THR A 100 23.88 28.50 46.90
N ALA A 101 24.27 29.27 45.88
CA ALA A 101 24.65 30.68 46.00
C ALA A 101 23.49 31.55 46.54
N MET A 102 22.26 31.28 46.10
CA MET A 102 21.07 31.97 46.62
C MET A 102 20.80 31.62 48.09
N LEU A 103 20.99 30.37 48.49
CA LEU A 103 20.82 29.94 49.89
C LEU A 103 21.88 30.58 50.80
N THR A 104 23.13 30.68 50.36
CA THR A 104 24.19 31.37 51.11
C THR A 104 23.91 32.86 51.24
N LEU A 105 23.43 33.51 50.17
CA LEU A 105 23.07 34.94 50.20
C LEU A 105 21.86 35.20 51.12
N ARG A 106 20.90 34.28 51.14
CA ARG A 106 19.75 34.35 52.06
C ARG A 106 20.21 34.21 53.52
N GLU A 107 21.18 33.35 53.79
CA GLU A 107 21.73 33.16 55.13
C GLU A 107 22.53 34.38 55.59
N SER A 108 23.37 34.97 54.72
CA SER A 108 24.13 36.19 55.03
C SER A 108 23.21 37.39 55.32
N LEU A 109 22.04 37.45 54.66
CA LEU A 109 21.03 38.47 54.94
C LEU A 109 20.36 38.28 56.31
N LYS A 110 20.25 37.04 56.80
CA LYS A 110 19.73 36.76 58.15
C LYS A 110 20.74 37.06 59.25
N THR A 111 22.02 36.77 59.01
CA THR A 111 23.09 37.01 59.99
C THR A 111 23.53 38.47 60.06
N GLY A 112 23.07 39.32 59.12
CA GLY A 112 23.43 40.75 59.05
C GLY A 112 24.81 41.00 58.45
N GLU A 113 25.42 39.98 57.82
CA GLU A 113 26.67 40.14 57.08
C GLU A 113 26.38 40.55 55.63
N TYR A 114 26.47 41.85 55.35
CA TYR A 114 26.23 42.42 54.02
C TYR A 114 27.38 42.21 53.02
N LYS A 115 28.09 41.08 53.12
CA LYS A 115 29.16 40.71 52.19
C LYS A 115 28.60 39.77 51.13
N LEU A 116 28.55 40.23 49.89
CA LEU A 116 28.25 39.38 48.74
C LEU A 116 29.39 38.38 48.53
N ALA A 117 29.05 37.10 48.36
CA ALA A 117 30.02 36.05 48.04
C ALA A 117 30.72 36.38 46.70
N GLY A 118 31.99 36.83 46.78
CA GLY A 118 32.88 36.98 45.62
C GLY A 118 33.32 38.40 45.24
N HIS A 119 32.88 39.48 45.90
CA HIS A 119 33.32 40.84 45.57
C HIS A 119 33.94 41.62 46.75
N THR A 120 35.02 42.32 46.42
CA THR A 120 35.90 43.11 47.28
C THR A 120 35.18 44.35 47.86
N SER A 121 35.16 44.45 49.19
CA SER A 121 35.08 45.66 50.02
C SER A 121 33.97 46.71 49.76
N VAL A 122 32.87 46.39 49.07
CA VAL A 122 31.70 47.27 49.00
C VAL A 122 30.63 46.71 49.93
N ALA A 123 30.30 47.46 50.99
CA ALA A 123 29.16 47.14 51.83
C ALA A 123 27.88 47.45 51.04
N TYR A 124 27.18 46.41 50.61
CA TYR A 124 25.88 46.57 49.95
C TYR A 124 24.80 46.82 51.00
N SER A 125 23.78 47.59 50.66
CA SER A 125 22.62 47.77 51.52
C SER A 125 21.75 46.50 51.56
N GLU A 126 20.97 46.32 52.63
CA GLU A 126 20.03 45.20 52.75
C GLU A 126 19.04 45.17 51.57
N GLU A 127 18.59 46.34 51.12
CA GLU A 127 17.67 46.47 49.97
C GLU A 127 18.31 46.04 48.65
N GLU A 128 19.58 46.36 48.42
CA GLU A 128 20.31 45.93 47.21
C GLU A 128 20.46 44.41 47.16
N ILE A 129 20.75 43.76 48.30
CA ILE A 129 20.86 42.30 48.39
C ILE A 129 19.48 41.64 48.18
N LYS A 130 18.40 42.20 48.74
CA LYS A 130 17.04 41.71 48.50
C LYS A 130 16.65 41.81 47.02
N ASN A 131 16.96 42.93 46.38
CA ASN A 131 16.71 43.14 44.96
C ASN A 131 17.52 42.17 44.09
N ASP A 132 18.77 41.90 44.46
CA ASP A 132 19.60 40.92 43.76
C ASP A 132 19.06 39.49 43.91
N LEU A 133 18.64 39.12 45.12
CA LEU A 133 18.04 37.81 45.40
C LEU A 133 16.74 37.62 44.61
N ALA A 134 15.90 38.66 44.49
CA ALA A 134 14.69 38.62 43.69
C ALA A 134 15.01 38.37 42.21
N ARG A 135 15.96 39.12 41.62
CA ARG A 135 16.41 38.92 40.24
C ARG A 135 16.94 37.50 39.99
N ARG A 136 17.75 36.97 40.90
CA ARG A 136 18.26 35.59 40.82
C ARG A 136 17.13 34.57 40.92
N TYR A 137 16.15 34.79 41.78
CA TYR A 137 15.01 33.90 41.92
C TYR A 137 14.14 33.87 40.66
N ASP A 138 13.91 35.03 40.05
CA ASP A 138 13.17 35.13 38.80
C ASP A 138 13.92 34.45 37.65
N SER A 139 15.24 34.67 37.56
CA SER A 139 16.13 33.97 36.62
C SER A 139 16.04 32.45 36.82
N TYR A 140 16.22 31.97 38.04
CA TYR A 140 16.14 30.55 38.39
C TYR A 140 14.79 29.93 38.02
N ASN A 141 13.67 30.62 38.28
CA ASN A 141 12.34 30.15 37.89
C ASN A 141 12.16 30.09 36.38
N ASN A 142 12.71 31.05 35.64
CA ASN A 142 12.68 31.05 34.18
C ASN A 142 13.50 29.88 33.62
N VAL A 143 14.72 29.67 34.11
CA VAL A 143 15.57 28.53 33.72
C VAL A 143 14.90 27.20 34.08
N LYS A 144 14.24 27.11 35.24
CA LYS A 144 13.47 25.93 35.64
C LYS A 144 12.36 25.59 34.63
N LYS A 145 11.59 26.58 34.17
CA LYS A 145 10.55 26.37 33.14
C LYS A 145 11.16 25.90 31.82
N ILE A 146 12.30 26.47 31.42
CA ILE A 146 13.04 26.06 30.22
C ILE A 146 13.52 24.61 30.37
N LEU A 147 14.03 24.23 31.53
CA LEU A 147 14.47 22.87 31.83
C LEU A 147 13.32 21.87 31.72
N GLU A 148 12.16 22.17 32.33
CA GLU A 148 10.96 21.33 32.25
C GLU A 148 10.50 21.15 30.79
N ALA A 149 10.53 22.21 29.98
CA ALA A 149 10.22 22.14 28.55
C ALA A 149 11.23 21.28 27.77
N LYS A 150 12.53 21.40 28.07
CA LYS A 150 13.59 20.57 27.46
C LYS A 150 13.45 19.10 27.84
N GLU A 151 13.14 18.79 29.11
CA GLU A 151 12.91 17.42 29.58
C GLU A 151 11.68 16.79 28.92
N SER A 152 10.60 17.55 28.75
CA SER A 152 9.42 17.10 27.99
C SER A 152 9.77 16.81 26.52
N THR A 153 10.55 17.69 25.90
CA THR A 153 11.04 17.51 24.52
C THR A 153 11.92 16.26 24.40
N LEU A 154 12.82 16.02 25.36
CA LEU A 154 13.67 14.83 25.40
C LEU A 154 12.83 13.55 25.48
N LYS A 155 11.81 13.51 26.35
CA LYS A 155 10.90 12.37 26.45
C LYS A 155 10.16 12.11 25.13
N ALA A 156 9.66 13.17 24.49
CA ALA A 156 9.00 13.06 23.19
C ALA A 156 9.96 12.48 22.12
N LYS A 157 11.19 12.98 22.06
CA LYS A 157 12.24 12.51 21.15
C LYS A 157 12.63 11.05 21.40
N HIS A 158 12.71 10.64 22.66
CA HIS A 158 13.00 9.25 23.02
C HIS A 158 11.89 8.30 22.52
N ASN A 159 10.63 8.69 22.71
CA ASN A 159 9.48 7.91 22.20
C ASN A 159 9.48 7.85 20.66
N GLU A 160 9.82 8.95 19.99
CA GLU A 160 9.98 9.02 18.54
C GLU A 160 11.05 8.03 18.04
N ILE A 161 12.23 7.99 18.68
CA ILE A 161 13.32 7.05 18.36
C ILE A 161 12.87 5.60 18.52
N VAL A 162 12.15 5.27 19.60
CA VAL A 162 11.63 3.90 19.83
C VAL A 162 10.65 3.51 18.72
N ALA A 163 9.75 4.40 18.32
CA ALA A 163 8.83 4.16 17.21
C ALA A 163 9.58 3.96 15.89
N PHE A 164 10.59 4.79 15.62
CA PHE A 164 11.40 4.72 14.41
C PHE A 164 12.20 3.42 14.32
N ARG A 165 12.80 2.98 15.45
CA ARG A 165 13.49 1.67 15.56
C ARG A 165 12.55 0.52 15.22
N LYS A 166 11.34 0.53 15.77
CA LYS A 166 10.33 -0.50 15.50
C LYS A 166 9.92 -0.53 14.03
N GLN A 167 9.74 0.64 13.41
CA GLN A 167 9.43 0.73 11.98
C GLN A 167 10.58 0.19 11.13
N LEU A 168 11.82 0.53 11.47
CA LEU A 168 13.01 0.02 10.78
C LEU A 168 13.13 -1.51 10.89
N GLU A 169 12.92 -2.07 12.09
CA GLU A 169 12.93 -3.51 12.30
C GLU A 169 11.84 -4.20 11.46
N THR A 170 10.63 -3.63 11.44
CA THR A 170 9.51 -4.15 10.64
C THR A 170 9.85 -4.16 9.15
N THR A 171 10.37 -3.05 8.62
CA THR A 171 10.76 -2.97 7.20
C THR A 171 11.91 -3.92 6.84
N MET A 172 12.89 -4.12 7.72
CA MET A 172 13.95 -5.12 7.52
C MET A 172 13.41 -6.55 7.54
N ALA A 173 12.47 -6.85 8.44
CA ALA A 173 11.81 -8.15 8.51
C ALA A 173 10.97 -8.42 7.25
N GLU A 174 10.25 -7.43 6.75
CA GLU A 174 9.51 -7.50 5.48
C GLU A 174 10.44 -7.73 4.29
N LYS A 175 11.55 -6.98 4.19
CA LYS A 175 12.58 -7.22 3.15
C LYS A 175 13.07 -8.67 3.19
N LYS A 176 13.48 -9.15 4.37
CA LYS A 176 13.96 -10.53 4.55
C LYS A 176 12.90 -11.56 4.14
N LYS A 177 11.63 -11.32 4.49
CA LYS A 177 10.52 -12.18 4.10
C LYS A 177 10.32 -12.22 2.59
N LEU A 178 10.44 -11.08 1.90
CA LEU A 178 10.35 -11.02 0.44
C LEU A 178 11.53 -11.76 -0.22
N THR A 179 12.74 -11.60 0.30
CA THR A 179 13.92 -12.34 -0.19
C THR A 179 13.75 -13.85 -0.04
N ILE A 180 13.35 -14.35 1.14
CA ILE A 180 13.11 -15.79 1.35
C ILE A 180 12.05 -16.34 0.40
N LYS A 181 10.95 -15.60 0.20
CA LYS A 181 9.90 -15.99 -0.75
C LYS A 181 10.41 -16.04 -2.19
N LEU A 182 11.28 -15.10 -2.56
CA LEU A 182 11.88 -15.08 -3.89
C LEU A 182 12.78 -16.31 -4.09
N ASP A 183 13.62 -16.63 -3.11
CA ASP A 183 14.47 -17.82 -3.12
C ASP A 183 13.63 -19.12 -3.19
N GLU A 184 12.50 -19.17 -2.49
CA GLU A 184 11.55 -20.27 -2.58
C GLU A 184 10.94 -20.42 -3.99
N ILE A 185 10.53 -19.31 -4.61
CA ILE A 185 10.00 -19.30 -5.98
C ILE A 185 11.07 -19.78 -6.97
N GLU A 186 12.31 -19.31 -6.82
CA GLU A 186 13.45 -19.71 -7.66
C GLU A 186 13.76 -21.22 -7.50
N ALA A 187 13.72 -21.74 -6.28
CA ALA A 187 13.90 -23.17 -6.03
C ALA A 187 12.79 -24.01 -6.67
N ARG A 188 11.53 -23.58 -6.56
CA ARG A 188 10.39 -24.25 -7.21
C ARG A 188 10.51 -24.22 -8.74
N LEU A 189 10.96 -23.11 -9.31
CA LEU A 189 11.21 -23.01 -10.75
C LEU A 189 12.27 -24.02 -11.20
N ARG A 190 13.41 -24.07 -10.51
CA ARG A 190 14.46 -25.07 -10.80
C ARG A 190 13.96 -26.51 -10.66
N GLN A 191 13.13 -26.79 -9.67
CA GLN A 191 12.53 -28.12 -9.49
C GLN A 191 11.62 -28.48 -10.68
N ILE A 192 10.79 -27.54 -11.14
CA ILE A 192 9.92 -27.74 -12.31
C ILE A 192 10.76 -27.96 -13.57
N GLU A 193 11.80 -27.14 -13.80
CA GLU A 193 12.72 -27.28 -14.94
C GLU A 193 13.46 -28.63 -14.93
N ALA A 194 13.95 -29.08 -13.77
CA ALA A 194 14.58 -30.38 -13.61
C ALA A 194 13.61 -31.54 -13.87
N THR A 195 12.34 -31.40 -13.44
CA THR A 195 11.29 -32.39 -13.70
C THR A 195 10.89 -32.41 -15.17
N GLN A 196 10.76 -31.25 -15.82
CA GLN A 196 10.47 -31.13 -17.25
C GLN A 196 11.61 -31.74 -18.08
N THR A 197 12.85 -31.42 -17.76
CA THR A 197 14.02 -32.02 -18.41
C THR A 197 14.03 -33.54 -18.21
N SER A 198 13.77 -34.02 -16.99
CA SER A 198 13.68 -35.46 -16.72
C SER A 198 12.54 -36.15 -17.47
N ASN A 199 11.41 -35.46 -17.68
CA ASN A 199 10.30 -35.94 -18.50
C ASN A 199 10.62 -35.91 -20.00
N GLU A 200 11.34 -34.89 -20.48
CA GLU A 200 11.80 -34.79 -21.88
C GLU A 200 12.77 -35.94 -22.21
N PHE A 201 13.59 -36.36 -21.24
CA PHE A 201 14.41 -37.57 -21.34
C PHE A 201 13.64 -38.90 -21.16
N GLN A 202 12.39 -38.89 -20.67
CA GLN A 202 11.54 -40.09 -20.51
C GLN A 202 10.45 -40.23 -21.60
N LEU A 203 10.42 -39.36 -22.60
CA LEU A 203 9.46 -39.46 -23.71
C LEU A 203 10.08 -40.13 -24.95
N ASP A 204 10.22 -41.45 -24.88
CA ASP A 204 10.04 -42.31 -26.07
C ASP A 204 8.62 -42.93 -26.03
N GLY A 205 7.63 -42.03 -25.98
CA GLY A 205 6.18 -42.31 -25.92
C GLY A 205 5.33 -41.20 -26.58
N SER A 206 5.98 -40.31 -27.35
CA SER A 206 5.46 -39.02 -27.82
C SER A 206 4.26 -39.10 -28.77
N ALA A 207 4.10 -40.19 -29.52
CA ALA A 207 2.94 -40.35 -30.40
C ALA A 207 1.63 -40.61 -29.62
N LEU A 208 1.70 -41.32 -28.49
CA LEU A 208 0.52 -41.75 -27.74
C LEU A 208 0.02 -40.70 -26.74
N SER A 209 0.93 -39.90 -26.16
CA SER A 209 0.56 -38.77 -25.30
C SER A 209 -0.06 -37.63 -26.10
N HIS A 210 0.50 -37.27 -27.27
CA HIS A 210 -0.11 -36.26 -28.15
C HIS A 210 -1.51 -36.65 -28.62
N ALA A 211 -1.74 -37.93 -28.90
CA ALA A 211 -3.08 -38.42 -29.25
C ALA A 211 -4.08 -38.36 -28.08
N LYS A 212 -3.64 -38.67 -26.85
CA LYS A 212 -4.50 -38.59 -25.65
C LYS A 212 -4.81 -37.15 -25.25
N GLU A 213 -3.85 -36.24 -25.39
CA GLU A 213 -4.02 -34.82 -25.08
C GLU A 213 -4.91 -34.13 -26.11
N ALA A 214 -4.79 -34.47 -27.40
CA ALA A 214 -5.70 -33.97 -28.44
C ALA A 214 -7.17 -34.41 -28.21
N VAL A 215 -7.40 -35.64 -27.72
CA VAL A 215 -8.75 -36.13 -27.39
C VAL A 215 -9.30 -35.41 -26.15
N ALA A 216 -8.50 -35.24 -25.09
CA ALA A 216 -8.92 -34.54 -23.88
C ALA A 216 -9.23 -33.04 -24.12
N ASP A 217 -8.47 -32.37 -25.00
CA ASP A 217 -8.72 -30.98 -25.38
C ASP A 217 -10.00 -30.81 -26.21
N LEU A 218 -10.33 -31.79 -27.05
CA LEU A 218 -11.61 -31.82 -27.79
C LEU A 218 -12.79 -32.06 -26.84
N GLU A 219 -12.68 -32.98 -25.88
CA GLU A 219 -13.70 -33.22 -24.85
C GLU A 219 -13.93 -31.96 -24.00
N LYS A 220 -12.85 -31.30 -23.55
CA LYS A 220 -12.94 -30.05 -22.79
C LYS A 220 -13.58 -28.92 -23.58
N ARG A 221 -13.26 -28.79 -24.88
CA ARG A 221 -13.93 -27.81 -25.76
C ARG A 221 -15.43 -28.12 -25.92
N LEU A 222 -15.79 -29.39 -26.04
CA LEU A 222 -17.19 -29.83 -26.19
C LEU A 222 -17.99 -29.57 -24.90
N GLU A 223 -17.39 -29.80 -23.74
CA GLU A 223 -17.99 -29.49 -22.43
C GLU A 223 -18.14 -27.97 -22.21
N VAL A 224 -17.14 -27.17 -22.58
CA VAL A 224 -17.24 -25.71 -22.52
C VAL A 224 -18.33 -25.19 -23.46
N MET A 225 -18.44 -25.73 -24.68
CA MET A 225 -19.53 -25.38 -25.60
C MET A 225 -20.90 -25.78 -25.05
N ALA A 226 -21.04 -26.98 -24.48
CA ALA A 226 -22.28 -27.43 -23.85
C ALA A 226 -22.69 -26.54 -22.66
N ARG A 227 -21.75 -26.23 -21.76
CA ARG A 227 -21.99 -25.32 -20.64
C ARG A 227 -22.32 -23.90 -21.08
N THR A 228 -21.69 -23.43 -22.15
CA THR A 228 -21.95 -22.08 -22.70
C THR A 228 -23.35 -22.05 -23.30
N ALA A 229 -23.78 -23.08 -24.03
CA ALA A 229 -25.15 -23.20 -24.55
C ALA A 229 -26.21 -23.32 -23.42
N GLU A 230 -25.91 -24.05 -22.34
CA GLU A 230 -26.79 -24.10 -21.15
C GLU A 230 -26.86 -22.76 -20.41
N MET A 231 -25.72 -22.07 -20.27
CA MET A 231 -25.68 -20.73 -19.67
C MET A 231 -26.38 -19.72 -20.57
N GLU A 232 -26.17 -19.75 -21.88
CA GLU A 232 -26.86 -18.90 -22.85
C GLU A 232 -28.37 -19.18 -22.86
N GLY A 233 -28.81 -20.44 -22.69
CA GLY A 233 -30.23 -20.77 -22.46
C GLY A 233 -30.77 -20.15 -21.17
N ARG A 234 -30.00 -20.19 -20.07
CA ARG A 234 -30.38 -19.56 -18.79
C ARG A 234 -30.34 -18.03 -18.80
N TYR A 235 -29.45 -17.42 -19.59
CA TYR A 235 -29.32 -15.97 -19.70
C TYR A 235 -30.21 -15.37 -20.80
N ALA A 236 -30.63 -16.15 -21.80
CA ALA A 236 -31.66 -15.76 -22.76
C ALA A 236 -33.04 -15.59 -22.08
N GLU A 237 -33.29 -16.29 -20.98
CA GLU A 237 -34.48 -16.08 -20.13
C GLU A 237 -34.35 -14.91 -19.14
N THR A 238 -33.15 -14.33 -18.97
CA THR A 238 -32.91 -13.30 -17.94
C THR A 238 -32.37 -12.00 -18.55
N GLY A 239 -33.26 -11.23 -19.18
CA GLY A 239 -33.12 -9.78 -19.41
C GLY A 239 -34.52 -9.23 -19.69
N VAL A 240 -35.12 -8.32 -18.91
CA VAL A 240 -34.67 -7.02 -18.38
C VAL A 240 -35.50 -6.71 -17.12
N PRO A 241 -34.97 -6.08 -16.04
CA PRO A 241 -35.81 -5.65 -14.93
C PRO A 241 -36.64 -4.42 -15.33
N VAL A 242 -37.95 -4.62 -15.52
CA VAL A 242 -38.93 -3.53 -15.69
C VAL A 242 -39.53 -3.23 -14.32
N GLN A 243 -39.47 -1.96 -13.90
CA GLN A 243 -40.18 -1.46 -12.73
C GLN A 243 -41.68 -1.73 -12.89
N LEU A 244 -42.29 -2.41 -11.91
CA LEU A 244 -43.73 -2.61 -11.85
C LEU A 244 -44.31 -1.82 -10.68
N ASP A 245 -45.28 -0.98 -11.02
CA ASP A 245 -46.10 -0.09 -10.21
C ASP A 245 -46.94 -0.88 -9.16
N PRO A 246 -47.13 -0.43 -7.90
CA PRO A 246 -47.67 -1.25 -6.81
C PRO A 246 -49.18 -1.57 -6.85
N SER A 247 -49.91 -1.32 -7.94
CA SER A 247 -51.38 -1.45 -7.99
C SER A 247 -51.91 -2.46 -9.02
N ARG A 248 -51.18 -3.54 -9.33
CA ARG A 248 -51.68 -4.60 -10.24
C ARG A 248 -51.84 -5.93 -9.51
N ASP A 249 -53.09 -6.34 -9.30
CA ASP A 249 -53.45 -7.57 -8.60
C ASP A 249 -53.46 -8.76 -9.58
N VAL A 250 -52.29 -9.35 -9.75
CA VAL A 250 -51.96 -10.47 -10.66
C VAL A 250 -52.73 -11.77 -10.37
N VAL A 251 -53.38 -11.88 -9.20
CA VAL A 251 -54.13 -13.08 -8.82
C VAL A 251 -55.39 -13.27 -9.69
N LYS A 252 -56.05 -12.18 -10.11
CA LYS A 252 -57.26 -12.26 -10.94
C LYS A 252 -57.00 -12.57 -12.42
N GLU A 253 -55.79 -12.29 -12.91
CA GLU A 253 -55.41 -12.59 -14.30
C GLU A 253 -55.00 -14.07 -14.45
N ILE A 254 -54.46 -14.69 -13.40
CA ILE A 254 -54.02 -16.10 -13.41
C ILE A 254 -55.21 -17.07 -13.27
N ASP A 255 -56.23 -16.71 -12.48
CA ASP A 255 -57.46 -17.52 -12.33
C ASP A 255 -58.30 -17.60 -13.62
N ALA A 256 -58.17 -16.60 -14.51
CA ALA A 256 -58.86 -16.57 -15.80
C ALA A 256 -58.18 -17.46 -16.87
N GLU A 257 -56.87 -17.73 -16.76
CA GLU A 257 -56.12 -18.52 -17.75
C GLU A 257 -55.95 -20.00 -17.39
N PHE A 258 -56.02 -20.39 -16.11
CA PHE A 258 -55.70 -21.76 -15.66
C PHE A 258 -56.85 -22.54 -15.02
N THR A 259 -58.11 -22.28 -15.41
CA THR A 259 -59.21 -23.18 -15.04
C THR A 259 -59.34 -24.35 -16.04
N PRO A 260 -59.17 -25.62 -15.63
CA PRO A 260 -59.28 -26.77 -16.52
C PRO A 260 -60.76 -27.16 -16.70
N THR A 261 -61.29 -27.01 -17.91
CA THR A 261 -62.63 -27.51 -18.26
C THR A 261 -62.60 -29.04 -18.36
N ALA A 262 -63.26 -29.72 -17.44
CA ALA A 262 -63.61 -31.14 -17.53
C ALA A 262 -65.10 -31.30 -17.96
N PRO A 263 -65.58 -32.51 -18.28
CA PRO A 263 -65.90 -32.99 -19.62
C PRO A 263 -67.42 -33.05 -19.91
N THR A 264 -67.82 -32.99 -21.19
CA THR A 264 -69.19 -33.38 -21.60
C THR A 264 -69.17 -34.34 -22.80
N THR A 265 -69.67 -35.53 -22.49
CA THR A 265 -70.10 -36.71 -23.26
C THR A 265 -70.68 -36.53 -24.68
N ALA A 266 -70.35 -37.52 -25.53
CA ALA A 266 -71.19 -38.27 -26.52
C ALA A 266 -71.96 -37.46 -27.61
N THR A 267 -71.99 -37.81 -28.90
CA THR A 267 -72.33 -39.12 -29.50
C THR A 267 -72.19 -39.09 -31.04
N LYS A 268 -71.94 -40.26 -31.63
CA LYS A 268 -72.23 -40.77 -33.00
C LYS A 268 -71.14 -40.73 -34.10
N THR A 269 -70.63 -41.94 -34.27
CA THR A 269 -69.95 -42.63 -35.38
C THR A 269 -70.61 -42.50 -36.76
N SER A 270 -69.76 -42.63 -37.78
CA SER A 270 -70.10 -42.75 -39.21
C SER A 270 -70.74 -44.09 -39.58
N GLY A 271 -71.51 -44.13 -40.68
CA GLY A 271 -71.74 -45.35 -41.46
C GLY A 271 -73.11 -45.54 -42.12
N LYS A 272 -73.17 -45.34 -43.45
CA LYS A 272 -73.87 -46.11 -44.50
C LYS A 272 -75.40 -46.37 -44.41
N SER A 273 -76.15 -45.98 -45.46
CA SER A 273 -76.72 -46.88 -46.49
C SER A 273 -77.92 -46.27 -47.22
N LEU A 274 -78.00 -46.56 -48.53
CA LEU A 274 -79.10 -46.38 -49.52
C LEU A 274 -79.28 -44.99 -50.16
#